data_AF-A0A418B5W8-F1
#
_entry.id   AF-A0A418B5W8-F1
#
_cell.length_a   1.000
_cell.length_b   1.000
_cell.length_c   1.000
_cell.angle_alpha   90.00
_cell.angle_beta   90.00
_cell.angle_gamma   90.00
#
_symmetry.space_group_name_H-M   'P 1'
#
loop_
_entity.id
_entity.type
_entity.pdbx_description
1 polymer ?
#
loop_
_entity_poly.entity_id
_entity_poly.type
_entity_poly.pdbx_seq_one_letter_code
_entity_poly.pdbx_strand_id
1 'polypeptide(L)'
;MCHVKVVLLCKGRGGDAASYRPTRDESQWWNRRDALVRCVSSFLHGPWSAHCSSRELVLLHDEDFARIHMSVTNPLSCRVLPTEQNVVSAWKASASSVSKDRYDSPWACRVERVQETGASTSAASAVQLMDSKRQVLEHIQAHCSIEFLRQNGLNSKPDVILRKTNKKSLVQVWHQWTSAHKPSRATSSTSPLESIFTDLLQVQSSHSVVAGYLHESCESELPCFDPPALPAADPNLHVVLFLGAVRDMHPFENATLRRVCAAQKVPLTGIRLGAVPEFTSKILSVVAFHHAQGVLGPALVHQSKIAAPSASPNGAVLSAATTPTCLRTHMHVLCSVPLRQDGVSSALANRQSALWAMVRVTVATLWRSHYMRSSIGSGDLDTPHSHDHDMASSTCPALTTSLTFLLVDGSRHTFEQATLVTSMAENHQAAPTEFQILDAIVKQVQVDSSKKSSDDASLAAWVATAVAPSIVLDLDESNDAKESSSSLVEAMYASSEQAVKADCVATVAVLLSLGTSGVLPTHEALRRAVNTLGFPIVRQKVVAAPVQDAAAASITMLQHFAYQNRLVGVLTAMSKTNEGKKAQKHKKAKKKSSRCSATDDKSAKKHKTGTD
;
A
#
# COMPACT_ATOMS: atom_id res chain seq x y z
N MET A 1 19.07 -10.28 7.64
CA MET A 1 18.80 -9.29 6.59
C MET A 1 18.26 -10.06 5.40
N CYS A 2 17.37 -9.55 4.56
CA CYS A 2 17.06 -10.24 3.30
C CYS A 2 16.89 -9.24 2.16
N HIS A 3 17.06 -9.73 0.93
CA HIS A 3 16.71 -8.99 -0.27
C HIS A 3 15.27 -9.31 -0.65
N VAL A 4 14.47 -8.30 -0.99
CA VAL A 4 13.09 -8.50 -1.46
C VAL A 4 12.93 -7.92 -2.86
N LYS A 5 12.59 -8.79 -3.80
CA LYS A 5 12.16 -8.45 -5.15
C LYS A 5 10.66 -8.66 -5.27
N VAL A 6 9.95 -7.66 -5.76
CA VAL A 6 8.52 -7.76 -6.07
C VAL A 6 8.33 -7.62 -7.57
N VAL A 7 7.60 -8.55 -8.17
CA VAL A 7 7.27 -8.57 -9.59
C VAL A 7 5.77 -8.32 -9.74
N LEU A 8 5.42 -7.16 -10.28
CA LEU A 8 4.05 -6.79 -10.62
C LEU A 8 3.76 -7.16 -12.07
N LEU A 9 2.74 -7.99 -12.29
CA LEU A 9 2.24 -8.29 -13.62
C LEU A 9 1.29 -7.18 -14.07
N CYS A 10 1.74 -6.41 -15.05
CA CYS A 10 1.14 -5.17 -15.51
C CYS A 10 0.50 -5.36 -16.89
N LYS A 11 -0.64 -4.71 -17.09
CA LYS A 11 -1.24 -4.58 -18.42
C LYS A 11 -0.53 -3.50 -19.24
N GLY A 12 -0.43 -3.70 -20.55
CA GLY A 12 0.00 -2.67 -21.50
C GLY A 12 1.47 -2.76 -21.85
N ARG A 13 2.02 -1.70 -22.46
CA ARG A 13 3.43 -1.61 -22.90
C ARG A 13 4.29 -0.82 -21.93
N GLY A 14 5.43 -1.39 -21.54
CA GLY A 14 6.42 -0.76 -20.67
C GLY A 14 7.60 -0.14 -21.43
N GLY A 15 7.89 -0.65 -22.62
CA GLY A 15 9.07 -0.29 -23.42
C GLY A 15 8.89 0.97 -24.29
N ASP A 16 7.68 1.46 -24.47
CA ASP A 16 7.37 2.64 -25.29
C ASP A 16 7.60 3.94 -24.52
N ALA A 17 8.73 4.62 -24.81
CA ALA A 17 9.07 5.88 -24.18
C ALA A 17 8.08 7.03 -24.48
N ALA A 18 7.47 7.04 -25.67
CA ALA A 18 6.57 8.12 -26.11
C ALA A 18 5.24 8.09 -25.36
N SER A 19 4.87 6.92 -24.84
CA SER A 19 3.69 6.75 -24.02
C SER A 19 3.79 7.46 -22.66
N TYR A 20 5.00 7.75 -22.14
CA TYR A 20 5.18 8.41 -20.85
C TYR A 20 5.10 9.93 -20.98
N ARG A 21 4.13 10.54 -20.27
CA ARG A 21 3.82 11.97 -20.34
C ARG A 21 3.81 12.58 -18.92
N PRO A 22 4.97 12.70 -18.26
CA PRO A 22 5.05 13.09 -16.84
C PRO A 22 4.44 14.46 -16.52
N THR A 23 4.27 15.34 -17.51
CA THR A 23 3.67 16.67 -17.37
C THR A 23 2.17 16.70 -17.64
N ARG A 24 1.51 15.55 -17.85
CA ARG A 24 0.08 15.45 -18.21
C ARG A 24 -0.72 14.52 -17.31
N ASP A 25 -0.52 14.60 -16.00
CA ASP A 25 -1.18 13.71 -15.02
C ASP A 25 -2.70 13.89 -14.87
N GLU A 26 -3.28 14.93 -15.48
CA GLU A 26 -4.72 15.05 -15.67
C GLU A 26 -5.28 13.96 -16.60
N SER A 27 -4.42 13.38 -17.45
CA SER A 27 -4.82 12.47 -18.53
C SER A 27 -4.16 11.09 -18.45
N GLN A 28 -3.35 10.79 -17.44
CA GLN A 28 -2.52 9.56 -17.38
C GLN A 28 -3.26 8.26 -16.95
N TRP A 29 -4.56 8.13 -17.23
CA TRP A 29 -5.35 6.96 -16.85
C TRP A 29 -5.10 5.70 -17.72
N TRP A 30 -4.38 5.82 -18.84
CA TRP A 30 -4.02 4.70 -19.71
C TRP A 30 -3.19 3.66 -18.93
N ASN A 31 -3.64 2.41 -18.92
CA ASN A 31 -2.98 1.29 -18.24
C ASN A 31 -2.73 1.50 -16.74
N ARG A 32 -3.49 2.40 -16.09
CA ARG A 32 -3.53 2.55 -14.62
C ARG A 32 -2.15 2.81 -13.99
N ARG A 33 -1.33 3.62 -14.69
CA ARG A 33 0.03 3.96 -14.27
C ARG A 33 0.10 4.69 -12.95
N ASP A 34 -0.93 5.46 -12.64
CA ASP A 34 -1.14 6.10 -11.34
C ASP A 34 -1.05 5.08 -10.18
N ALA A 35 -1.66 3.91 -10.34
CA ALA A 35 -1.59 2.83 -9.36
C ALA A 35 -0.18 2.23 -9.27
N LEU A 36 0.51 2.08 -10.41
CA LEU A 36 1.90 1.60 -10.46
C LEU A 36 2.88 2.57 -9.79
N VAL A 37 2.71 3.88 -10.01
CA VAL A 37 3.49 4.91 -9.31
C VAL A 37 3.30 4.78 -7.80
N ARG A 38 2.05 4.63 -7.34
CA ARG A 38 1.78 4.42 -5.92
C ARG A 38 2.43 3.14 -5.38
N CYS A 39 2.55 2.10 -6.19
CA CYS A 39 3.30 0.88 -5.82
C CYS A 39 4.79 1.19 -5.63
N VAL A 40 5.41 1.97 -6.53
CA VAL A 40 6.79 2.47 -6.39
C VAL A 40 6.95 3.25 -5.08
N SER A 41 6.08 4.22 -4.81
CA SER A 41 6.13 5.03 -3.58
C SER A 41 6.02 4.16 -2.32
N SER A 42 5.03 3.24 -2.28
CA SER A 42 4.73 2.44 -1.10
C SER A 42 5.83 1.42 -0.78
N PHE A 43 6.43 0.82 -1.80
CA PHE A 43 7.39 -0.27 -1.62
C PHE A 43 8.83 0.24 -1.43
N LEU A 44 9.28 1.13 -2.32
CA LEU A 44 10.66 1.59 -2.35
C LEU A 44 10.93 2.75 -1.37
N HIS A 45 9.91 3.54 -1.04
CA HIS A 45 10.00 4.64 -0.05
C HIS A 45 9.19 4.38 1.21
N GLY A 46 8.70 3.15 1.37
CA GLY A 46 8.05 2.66 2.58
C GLY A 46 9.05 2.37 3.71
N PRO A 47 8.56 1.78 4.82
CA PRO A 47 9.35 1.48 6.02
C PRO A 47 10.67 0.77 5.69
N TRP A 48 11.78 1.16 6.32
CA TRP A 48 13.10 0.56 6.12
C TRP A 48 13.79 0.33 7.47
N SER A 49 14.70 -0.64 7.56
CA SER A 49 15.45 -0.92 8.78
C SER A 49 16.75 -1.67 8.47
N ALA A 50 17.51 -2.01 9.52
CA ALA A 50 18.67 -2.89 9.42
C ALA A 50 18.34 -4.32 8.97
N HIS A 51 17.06 -4.73 8.91
CA HIS A 51 16.67 -6.02 8.37
C HIS A 51 16.59 -6.04 6.83
N CYS A 52 16.53 -4.86 6.19
CA CYS A 52 16.46 -4.73 4.75
C CYS A 52 17.86 -4.64 4.14
N SER A 53 18.28 -5.63 3.34
CA SER A 53 19.53 -5.49 2.56
C SER A 53 19.30 -4.64 1.31
N SER A 54 18.20 -4.90 0.59
CA SER A 54 17.79 -4.12 -0.58
C SER A 54 16.35 -4.45 -0.99
N ARG A 55 15.75 -3.56 -1.81
CA ARG A 55 14.45 -3.78 -2.44
C ARG A 55 14.51 -3.48 -3.92
N GLU A 56 13.83 -4.31 -4.69
CA GLU A 56 13.64 -4.14 -6.12
C GLU A 56 12.17 -4.32 -6.48
N LEU A 57 11.61 -3.36 -7.21
CA LEU A 57 10.29 -3.48 -7.82
C LEU A 57 10.47 -3.68 -9.32
N VAL A 58 9.86 -4.73 -9.86
CA VAL A 58 9.85 -5.04 -11.28
C VAL A 58 8.42 -4.90 -11.80
N LEU A 59 8.22 -4.03 -12.80
CA LEU A 59 6.97 -3.92 -13.54
C LEU A 59 7.11 -4.74 -14.82
N LEU A 60 6.45 -5.91 -14.89
CA LEU A 60 6.45 -6.79 -16.05
C LEU A 60 5.20 -6.55 -16.89
N HIS A 61 5.38 -5.95 -18.07
CA HIS A 61 4.30 -5.59 -18.97
C HIS A 61 3.93 -6.73 -19.92
N ASP A 62 2.64 -7.05 -20.04
CA ASP A 62 2.16 -8.22 -20.78
C ASP A 62 2.11 -8.04 -22.31
N GLU A 63 2.05 -6.81 -22.83
CA GLU A 63 1.95 -6.60 -24.28
C GLU A 63 3.30 -6.65 -25.01
N ASP A 64 4.38 -6.20 -24.35
CA ASP A 64 5.73 -6.12 -24.93
C ASP A 64 6.80 -6.86 -24.12
N PHE A 65 6.39 -7.54 -23.03
CA PHE A 65 7.28 -8.22 -22.09
C PHE A 65 8.39 -7.32 -21.53
N ALA A 66 8.22 -5.99 -21.60
CA ALA A 66 9.18 -5.06 -21.05
C ALA A 66 9.19 -5.16 -19.52
N ARG A 67 10.38 -5.14 -18.94
CA ARG A 67 10.61 -5.18 -17.49
C ARG A 67 11.19 -3.85 -17.06
N ILE A 68 10.45 -3.13 -16.21
CA ILE A 68 10.94 -1.91 -15.58
C ILE A 68 11.44 -2.27 -14.19
N HIS A 69 12.75 -2.34 -14.02
CA HIS A 69 13.43 -2.60 -12.76
C HIS A 69 13.67 -1.28 -12.04
N MET A 70 13.24 -1.18 -10.78
CA MET A 70 13.44 -0.01 -9.95
C MET A 70 13.97 -0.39 -8.56
N SER A 71 15.00 0.32 -8.12
CA SER A 71 15.49 0.29 -6.74
C SER A 71 15.90 1.69 -6.27
N VAL A 72 15.97 1.88 -4.96
CA VAL A 72 16.49 3.12 -4.34
C VAL A 72 17.80 2.78 -3.64
N THR A 73 18.89 3.45 -4.01
CA THR A 73 20.23 3.15 -3.46
C THR A 73 20.32 3.48 -1.97
N ASN A 74 19.72 4.59 -1.54
CA ASN A 74 19.63 4.97 -0.14
C ASN A 74 18.25 5.56 0.16
N PRO A 75 17.27 4.74 0.60
CA PRO A 75 15.91 5.20 0.84
C PRO A 75 15.82 6.20 2.00
N LEU A 76 16.76 6.16 2.95
CA LEU A 76 16.77 7.06 4.11
C LEU A 76 17.33 8.45 3.78
N SER A 77 18.13 8.59 2.71
CA SER A 77 18.68 9.87 2.27
C SER A 77 18.02 10.41 1.00
N CYS A 78 17.04 9.70 0.44
CA CYS A 78 16.35 10.13 -0.76
C CYS A 78 15.55 11.41 -0.46
N ARG A 79 15.89 12.50 -1.15
CA ARG A 79 15.16 13.79 -1.04
C ARG A 79 14.12 13.99 -2.13
N VAL A 80 14.25 13.26 -3.25
CA VAL A 80 13.29 13.35 -4.35
C VAL A 80 12.02 12.61 -3.94
N LEU A 81 10.89 13.30 -3.99
CA LEU A 81 9.59 12.73 -3.72
C LEU A 81 9.17 11.81 -4.87
N PRO A 82 8.63 10.60 -4.60
CA PRO A 82 8.07 9.73 -5.62
C PRO A 82 6.67 10.21 -5.99
N THR A 83 6.59 11.44 -6.51
CA THR A 83 5.39 11.96 -7.16
C THR A 83 5.17 11.24 -8.48
N GLU A 84 3.94 11.29 -9.00
CA GLU A 84 3.62 10.72 -10.31
C GLU A 84 4.53 11.26 -11.42
N GLN A 85 4.74 12.57 -11.43
CA GLN A 85 5.64 13.24 -12.38
C GLN A 85 7.06 12.67 -12.32
N ASN A 86 7.64 12.54 -11.11
CA ASN A 86 9.03 12.14 -10.96
C ASN A 86 9.25 10.66 -11.33
N VAL A 87 8.34 9.78 -10.90
CA VAL A 87 8.42 8.34 -11.21
C VAL A 87 8.23 8.08 -12.72
N VAL A 88 7.22 8.71 -13.32
CA VAL A 88 6.96 8.57 -14.77
C VAL A 88 8.11 9.17 -15.60
N SER A 89 8.73 10.25 -15.13
CA SER A 89 9.94 10.81 -15.77
C SER A 89 11.09 9.81 -15.74
N ALA A 90 11.30 9.10 -14.63
CA ALA A 90 12.33 8.06 -14.52
C ALA A 90 12.06 6.88 -15.49
N TRP A 91 10.81 6.43 -15.61
CA TRP A 91 10.42 5.41 -16.59
C TRP A 91 10.68 5.87 -18.02
N LYS A 92 10.26 7.10 -18.35
CA LYS A 92 10.47 7.69 -19.68
C LYS A 92 11.95 7.75 -20.06
N ALA A 93 12.78 8.26 -19.15
CA ALA A 93 14.21 8.39 -19.36
C ALA A 93 14.84 7.00 -19.62
N SER A 94 14.44 6.01 -18.81
CA SER A 94 14.94 4.63 -18.93
C SER A 94 14.48 3.94 -20.22
N ALA A 95 13.25 4.19 -20.67
CA ALA A 95 12.74 3.65 -21.93
C ALA A 95 13.38 4.31 -23.16
N SER A 96 13.77 5.58 -23.08
CA SER A 96 14.25 6.33 -24.26
C SER A 96 15.60 5.86 -24.80
N SER A 97 16.36 5.00 -24.10
CA SER A 97 17.70 4.52 -24.49
C SER A 97 18.76 5.60 -24.76
N VAL A 98 18.40 6.89 -24.61
CA VAL A 98 19.30 8.05 -24.63
C VAL A 98 20.06 8.08 -23.31
N SER A 99 20.98 7.15 -23.14
CA SER A 99 21.92 7.15 -22.02
C SER A 99 23.07 8.10 -22.35
N LYS A 100 23.28 9.15 -21.55
CA LYS A 100 24.62 9.49 -21.02
C LYS A 100 24.66 10.62 -20.01
N ASP A 101 23.72 11.57 -20.01
CA ASP A 101 23.72 12.60 -18.97
C ASP A 101 22.84 12.17 -17.81
N ARG A 102 23.52 11.66 -16.78
CA ARG A 102 22.93 11.18 -15.53
C ARG A 102 22.11 12.32 -14.91
N TYR A 103 20.80 12.22 -15.02
CA TYR A 103 19.94 12.82 -14.00
C TYR A 103 20.44 12.30 -12.65
N ASP A 104 20.65 13.18 -11.67
CA ASP A 104 20.86 12.83 -10.26
C ASP A 104 19.57 12.24 -9.66
N SER A 105 19.04 11.20 -10.31
CA SER A 105 17.89 10.46 -9.83
C SER A 105 18.37 9.54 -8.71
N PRO A 106 17.70 9.55 -7.55
CA PRO A 106 17.99 8.59 -6.48
C PRO A 106 17.52 7.17 -6.82
N TRP A 107 16.84 6.99 -7.97
CA TRP A 107 16.37 5.71 -8.47
C TRP A 107 17.34 5.12 -9.46
N ALA A 108 17.75 3.87 -9.21
CA ALA A 108 18.25 3.03 -10.27
C ALA A 108 17.03 2.47 -11.01
N CYS A 109 16.75 3.02 -12.20
CA CYS A 109 15.66 2.59 -13.06
C CYS A 109 16.25 2.03 -14.36
N ARG A 110 15.88 0.79 -14.72
CA ARG A 110 16.33 0.12 -15.94
C ARG A 110 15.13 -0.50 -16.66
N VAL A 111 15.03 -0.28 -17.96
CA VAL A 111 14.05 -0.96 -18.80
C VAL A 111 14.77 -2.05 -19.59
N GLU A 112 14.40 -3.29 -19.36
CA GLU A 112 14.85 -4.42 -20.17
C GLU A 112 13.74 -4.81 -21.14
N ARG A 113 14.11 -4.94 -22.40
CA ARG A 113 13.23 -5.45 -23.45
C ARG A 113 13.66 -6.87 -23.75
N VAL A 114 12.70 -7.76 -23.93
CA VAL A 114 12.99 -9.04 -24.57
C VAL A 114 13.50 -8.70 -25.96
N GLN A 115 14.73 -9.08 -26.28
CA GLN A 115 15.22 -8.96 -27.65
C GLN A 115 14.25 -9.76 -28.51
N GLU A 116 13.49 -9.06 -29.37
CA GLU A 116 12.69 -9.71 -30.39
C GLU A 116 13.67 -10.51 -31.26
N THR A 117 13.83 -11.80 -30.96
CA THR A 117 14.59 -12.74 -31.79
C THR A 117 13.79 -12.94 -33.07
N GLY A 118 13.88 -11.96 -33.97
CA GLY A 118 12.93 -11.74 -35.05
C GLY A 118 11.60 -11.23 -34.51
N ALA A 119 10.97 -10.28 -35.21
CA ALA A 119 9.63 -9.80 -34.91
C ALA A 119 8.73 -11.01 -34.60
N SER A 120 8.45 -11.23 -33.32
CA SER A 120 7.53 -12.26 -32.86
C SER A 120 6.17 -11.79 -33.33
N THR A 121 5.84 -12.16 -34.56
CA THR A 121 4.48 -12.08 -35.07
C THR A 121 3.61 -12.76 -34.04
N SER A 122 2.85 -11.96 -33.28
CA SER A 122 1.82 -12.45 -32.38
C SER A 122 1.09 -13.58 -33.10
N ALA A 123 1.05 -14.77 -32.49
CA ALA A 123 0.40 -15.93 -33.09
C ALA A 123 -0.95 -15.47 -33.65
N ALA A 124 -1.29 -15.88 -34.88
CA ALA A 124 -2.43 -15.28 -35.58
C ALA A 124 -3.77 -15.42 -34.81
N SER A 125 -3.83 -16.33 -33.84
CA SER A 125 -4.88 -16.48 -32.83
C SER A 125 -5.00 -15.28 -31.86
N ALA A 126 -3.90 -14.64 -31.46
CA ALA A 126 -3.91 -13.48 -30.56
C ALA A 126 -4.64 -12.28 -31.18
N VAL A 127 -4.46 -12.04 -32.47
CA VAL A 127 -5.14 -10.95 -33.20
C VAL A 127 -6.64 -11.22 -33.38
N GLN A 128 -7.06 -12.50 -33.43
CA GLN A 128 -8.48 -12.86 -33.43
C GLN A 128 -9.18 -12.52 -32.11
N LEU A 129 -8.46 -12.63 -30.99
CA LEU A 129 -8.98 -12.38 -29.64
C LEU A 129 -9.05 -10.89 -29.26
N MET A 130 -8.43 -9.99 -30.02
CA MET A 130 -8.49 -8.55 -29.74
C MET A 130 -9.92 -8.03 -29.83
N ASP A 131 -10.38 -7.24 -28.85
CA ASP A 131 -11.79 -6.87 -28.71
C ASP A 131 -12.32 -6.03 -29.88
N SER A 132 -11.52 -5.06 -30.34
CA SER A 132 -11.97 -4.03 -31.28
C SER A 132 -11.26 -4.07 -32.65
N LYS A 133 -11.95 -3.56 -33.67
CA LYS A 133 -11.39 -3.36 -35.02
C LYS A 133 -10.16 -2.42 -35.02
N ARG A 134 -10.19 -1.38 -34.17
CA ARG A 134 -9.11 -0.40 -34.04
C ARG A 134 -7.83 -1.05 -33.51
N GLN A 135 -7.94 -1.85 -32.45
CA GLN A 135 -6.80 -2.59 -31.89
C GLN A 135 -6.13 -3.50 -32.93
N VAL A 136 -6.94 -4.23 -33.71
CA VAL A 136 -6.40 -5.09 -34.78
C VAL A 136 -5.64 -4.26 -35.83
N LEU A 137 -6.18 -3.12 -36.26
CA LEU A 137 -5.50 -2.26 -37.22
C LEU A 137 -4.20 -1.69 -36.67
N GLU A 138 -4.24 -1.11 -35.48
CA GLU A 138 -3.05 -0.53 -34.83
C GLU A 138 -1.99 -1.61 -34.59
N HIS A 139 -2.39 -2.85 -34.29
CA HIS A 139 -1.49 -3.99 -34.21
C HIS A 139 -0.82 -4.27 -35.56
N ILE A 140 -1.59 -4.37 -36.65
CA ILE A 140 -1.03 -4.62 -37.99
C ILE A 140 -0.06 -3.49 -38.38
N GLN A 141 -0.45 -2.23 -38.17
CA GLN A 141 0.38 -1.07 -38.49
C GLN A 141 1.68 -1.01 -37.69
N ALA A 142 1.67 -1.52 -36.45
CA ALA A 142 2.85 -1.52 -35.59
C ALA A 142 3.84 -2.65 -35.92
N HIS A 143 3.40 -3.78 -36.49
CA HIS A 143 4.23 -4.99 -36.63
C HIS A 143 4.49 -5.42 -38.08
N CYS A 144 3.80 -4.82 -39.07
CA CYS A 144 4.06 -5.09 -40.48
C CYS A 144 4.98 -4.03 -41.09
N SER A 145 5.77 -4.44 -42.09
CA SER A 145 6.59 -3.49 -42.85
C SER A 145 5.73 -2.46 -43.59
N ILE A 146 6.28 -1.27 -43.81
CA ILE A 146 5.55 -0.19 -44.49
C ILE A 146 5.14 -0.59 -45.92
N GLU A 147 5.94 -1.44 -46.58
CA GLU A 147 5.64 -2.02 -47.89
C GLU A 147 4.40 -2.90 -47.84
N PHE A 148 4.30 -3.79 -46.85
CA PHE A 148 3.13 -4.66 -46.68
C PHE A 148 1.87 -3.86 -46.33
N LEU A 149 2.01 -2.83 -45.49
CA LEU A 149 0.92 -1.91 -45.18
C LEU A 149 0.45 -1.15 -46.41
N ARG A 150 1.35 -0.71 -47.29
CA ARG A 150 0.98 -0.06 -48.56
C ARG A 150 0.24 -1.02 -49.50
N GLN A 151 0.72 -2.25 -49.65
CA GLN A 151 0.09 -3.27 -50.50
C GLN A 151 -1.35 -3.61 -50.06
N ASN A 152 -1.62 -3.58 -48.76
CA ASN A 152 -2.95 -3.87 -48.20
C ASN A 152 -3.80 -2.62 -47.93
N GLY A 153 -3.35 -1.43 -48.34
CA GLY A 153 -4.10 -0.18 -48.14
C GLY A 153 -4.23 0.25 -46.66
N LEU A 154 -3.30 -0.21 -45.80
CA LEU A 154 -3.29 0.05 -44.36
C LEU A 154 -2.26 1.12 -43.95
N ASN A 155 -1.50 1.72 -44.87
CA ASN A 155 -0.55 2.80 -44.58
C ASN A 155 -1.23 4.20 -44.57
N SER A 156 -2.23 4.38 -43.71
CA SER A 156 -2.98 5.63 -43.57
C SER A 156 -3.41 5.82 -42.11
N LYS A 157 -3.95 7.00 -41.76
CA LYS A 157 -4.44 7.24 -40.39
C LYS A 157 -5.53 6.21 -40.03
N PRO A 158 -5.53 5.66 -38.79
CA PRO A 158 -6.48 4.64 -38.38
C PRO A 158 -7.94 5.00 -38.70
N ASP A 159 -8.36 6.24 -38.47
CA ASP A 159 -9.74 6.68 -38.68
C ASP A 159 -10.21 6.57 -40.15
N VAL A 160 -9.29 6.72 -41.12
CA VAL A 160 -9.61 6.59 -42.54
C VAL A 160 -9.82 5.12 -42.91
N ILE A 161 -8.94 4.26 -42.42
CA ILE A 161 -8.96 2.82 -42.70
C ILE A 161 -10.15 2.16 -41.99
N LEU A 162 -10.44 2.56 -40.75
CA LEU A 162 -11.56 2.04 -39.98
C LEU A 162 -12.91 2.40 -40.59
N ARG A 163 -13.02 3.37 -41.49
CA ARG A 163 -14.26 3.62 -42.26
C ARG A 163 -14.46 2.64 -43.41
N LYS A 164 -13.37 2.07 -43.95
CA LYS A 164 -13.37 1.26 -45.18
C LYS A 164 -13.19 -0.24 -44.94
N THR A 165 -12.72 -0.62 -43.75
CA THR A 165 -12.39 -2.02 -43.42
C THR A 165 -13.24 -2.53 -42.25
N ASN A 166 -13.40 -3.85 -42.17
CA ASN A 166 -13.99 -4.53 -41.03
C ASN A 166 -12.94 -5.40 -40.31
N LYS A 167 -13.24 -5.82 -39.07
CA LYS A 167 -12.31 -6.59 -38.23
C LYS A 167 -11.86 -7.90 -38.91
N LYS A 168 -12.78 -8.60 -39.58
CA LYS A 168 -12.51 -9.88 -40.26
C LYS A 168 -11.46 -9.72 -41.37
N SER A 169 -11.57 -8.66 -42.17
CA SER A 169 -10.59 -8.34 -43.22
C SER A 169 -9.20 -8.04 -42.64
N LEU A 170 -9.13 -7.28 -41.55
CA LEU A 170 -7.86 -6.98 -40.90
C LEU A 170 -7.20 -8.24 -40.32
N VAL A 171 -7.99 -9.10 -39.65
CA VAL A 171 -7.52 -10.41 -39.16
C VAL A 171 -6.97 -11.26 -40.32
N GLN A 172 -7.61 -11.24 -41.49
CA GLN A 172 -7.12 -11.97 -42.68
C GLN A 172 -5.79 -11.41 -43.20
N VAL A 173 -5.63 -10.08 -43.24
CA VAL A 173 -4.36 -9.43 -43.61
C VAL A 173 -3.25 -9.83 -42.64
N TRP A 174 -3.56 -9.93 -41.34
CA TRP A 174 -2.60 -10.44 -40.35
C TRP A 174 -2.21 -11.91 -40.59
N HIS A 175 -3.17 -12.78 -40.91
CA HIS A 175 -2.90 -14.18 -41.28
C HIS A 175 -1.95 -14.27 -42.49
N GLN A 176 -2.12 -13.39 -43.48
CA GLN A 176 -1.22 -13.33 -44.64
C GLN A 176 0.20 -12.93 -44.23
N TRP A 177 0.35 -11.89 -43.40
CA TRP A 177 1.65 -11.44 -42.89
C TRP A 177 2.38 -12.56 -42.15
N THR A 178 1.70 -13.18 -41.19
CA THR A 178 2.26 -14.24 -40.33
C THR A 178 2.60 -15.52 -41.11
N SER A 179 1.84 -15.83 -42.16
CA SER A 179 2.15 -16.97 -43.05
C SER A 179 3.40 -16.73 -43.87
N ALA A 180 3.58 -15.51 -44.39
CA ALA A 180 4.76 -15.14 -45.18
C ALA A 180 6.03 -14.97 -44.33
N HIS A 181 5.87 -14.57 -43.06
CA HIS A 181 6.98 -14.30 -42.14
C HIS A 181 7.09 -15.35 -41.03
N LYS A 182 6.64 -16.59 -41.30
CA LYS A 182 6.74 -17.68 -40.35
C LYS A 182 8.23 -17.89 -40.00
N PRO A 183 8.66 -17.62 -38.76
CA PRO A 183 10.06 -17.75 -38.41
C PRO A 183 10.50 -19.20 -38.65
N SER A 184 11.67 -19.39 -39.27
CA SER A 184 12.25 -20.73 -39.45
C SER A 184 12.31 -21.37 -38.07
N ARG A 185 11.70 -22.55 -37.92
CA ARG A 185 11.47 -23.29 -36.67
C ARG A 185 12.75 -23.30 -35.79
N ALA A 186 12.92 -22.28 -34.95
CA ALA A 186 14.01 -22.22 -33.99
C ALA A 186 13.68 -23.24 -32.89
N THR A 187 14.64 -24.10 -32.60
CA THR A 187 14.48 -25.29 -31.76
C THR A 187 14.39 -25.00 -30.26
N SER A 188 14.48 -23.75 -29.81
CA SER A 188 14.26 -23.39 -28.41
C SER A 188 12.77 -23.23 -28.13
N SER A 189 12.17 -24.22 -27.48
CA SER A 189 10.74 -24.29 -27.15
C SER A 189 10.30 -23.42 -25.97
N THR A 190 11.21 -22.69 -25.32
CA THR A 190 10.91 -21.90 -24.11
C THR A 190 10.19 -20.62 -24.47
N SER A 191 9.01 -20.40 -23.86
CA SER A 191 8.26 -19.15 -24.07
C SER A 191 9.03 -17.93 -23.53
N PRO A 192 8.81 -16.71 -24.08
CA PRO A 192 9.43 -15.50 -23.54
C PRO A 192 9.18 -15.29 -22.05
N LEU A 193 7.96 -15.57 -21.58
CA LEU A 193 7.59 -15.46 -20.17
C LEU A 193 8.36 -16.46 -19.28
N GLU A 194 8.58 -17.67 -19.76
CA GLU A 194 9.37 -18.69 -19.06
C GLU A 194 10.84 -18.26 -18.91
N SER A 195 11.43 -17.68 -19.97
CA SER A 195 12.77 -17.08 -19.89
C SER A 195 12.80 -15.92 -18.89
N ILE A 196 11.79 -15.05 -18.92
CA ILE A 196 11.72 -13.90 -18.00
C ILE A 196 11.64 -14.35 -16.55
N PHE A 197 10.76 -15.29 -16.21
CA PHE A 197 10.67 -15.80 -14.84
C PHE A 197 11.94 -16.53 -14.43
N THR A 198 12.59 -17.22 -15.37
CA THR A 198 13.89 -17.87 -15.13
C THR A 198 14.93 -16.83 -14.72
N ASP A 199 15.03 -15.72 -15.46
CA ASP A 199 15.95 -14.62 -15.18
C ASP A 199 15.62 -13.92 -13.85
N LEU A 200 14.32 -13.67 -13.58
CA LEU A 200 13.88 -12.95 -12.38
C LEU A 200 14.16 -13.71 -11.08
N LEU A 201 14.15 -15.05 -11.15
CA LEU A 201 14.48 -15.94 -10.04
C LEU A 201 15.97 -16.23 -9.92
N GLN A 202 16.77 -15.88 -10.94
CA GLN A 202 18.21 -16.08 -10.92
C GLN A 202 18.87 -15.19 -9.87
N VAL A 203 19.68 -15.81 -9.01
CA VAL A 203 20.52 -15.16 -8.01
C VAL A 203 21.94 -15.74 -8.07
N GLN A 204 22.88 -15.11 -7.36
CA GLN A 204 24.23 -15.64 -7.20
C GLN A 204 24.19 -17.01 -6.49
N SER A 205 25.10 -17.92 -6.84
CA SER A 205 25.08 -19.33 -6.39
C SER A 205 25.17 -19.53 -4.87
N SER A 206 25.63 -18.53 -4.12
CA SER A 206 25.68 -18.54 -2.65
C SER A 206 24.35 -18.19 -1.97
N HIS A 207 23.34 -17.76 -2.73
CA HIS A 207 22.10 -17.22 -2.17
C HIS A 207 20.95 -18.22 -2.25
N SER A 208 20.09 -18.21 -1.24
CA SER A 208 18.86 -19.00 -1.21
C SER A 208 17.69 -18.17 -1.73
N VAL A 209 16.78 -18.79 -2.50
CA VAL A 209 15.59 -18.11 -3.04
C VAL A 209 14.33 -18.76 -2.48
N VAL A 210 13.40 -17.93 -2.01
CA VAL A 210 12.02 -18.34 -1.76
C VAL A 210 11.09 -17.46 -2.59
N ALA A 211 10.25 -18.10 -3.38
CA ALA A 211 9.24 -17.44 -4.18
C ALA A 211 7.87 -17.50 -3.48
N GLY A 212 7.11 -16.42 -3.59
CA GLY A 212 5.71 -16.38 -3.20
C GLY A 212 4.86 -15.78 -4.31
N TYR A 213 3.61 -16.20 -4.43
CA TYR A 213 2.61 -15.43 -5.18
C TYR A 213 1.51 -14.96 -4.23
N LEU A 214 1.15 -13.68 -4.33
CA LEU A 214 0.16 -13.05 -3.48
C LEU A 214 -1.18 -13.00 -4.19
N HIS A 215 -2.21 -13.58 -3.59
CA HIS A 215 -3.59 -13.53 -4.10
C HIS A 215 -4.58 -13.77 -2.96
N GLU A 216 -5.69 -13.03 -2.92
CA GLU A 216 -6.69 -13.12 -1.85
C GLU A 216 -7.37 -14.49 -1.76
N SER A 217 -7.42 -15.23 -2.88
CA SER A 217 -7.97 -16.60 -2.92
C SER A 217 -7.04 -17.65 -2.35
N CYS A 218 -5.81 -17.30 -1.95
CA CYS A 218 -4.92 -18.26 -1.29
C CYS A 218 -5.49 -18.60 0.09
N GLU A 219 -5.56 -19.90 0.40
CA GLU A 219 -6.07 -20.38 1.69
C GLU A 219 -5.17 -19.96 2.86
N SER A 220 -3.86 -19.99 2.62
CA SER A 220 -2.85 -19.65 3.62
C SER A 220 -2.67 -18.14 3.72
N GLU A 221 -2.87 -17.60 4.91
CA GLU A 221 -2.40 -16.26 5.25
C GLU A 221 -0.90 -16.28 5.57
N LEU A 222 -0.18 -15.21 5.23
CA LEU A 222 1.23 -15.07 5.56
C LEU A 222 1.39 -15.04 7.10
N PRO A 223 2.08 -16.01 7.72
CA PRO A 223 2.16 -16.13 9.18
C PRO A 223 3.22 -15.18 9.75
N CYS A 224 2.96 -13.87 9.62
CA CYS A 224 3.84 -12.83 10.16
C CYS A 224 3.66 -12.63 11.66
N PHE A 225 2.52 -13.04 12.23
CA PHE A 225 2.20 -12.94 13.65
C PHE A 225 2.59 -14.22 14.38
N ASP A 226 2.98 -14.10 15.65
CA ASP A 226 3.49 -15.21 16.47
C ASP A 226 4.54 -16.05 15.72
N PRO A 227 5.53 -15.42 15.05
CA PRO A 227 6.43 -16.15 14.19
C PRO A 227 7.21 -17.18 15.04
N PRO A 228 7.40 -18.41 14.55
CA PRO A 228 8.26 -19.38 15.23
C PRO A 228 9.64 -18.76 15.42
N ALA A 229 10.39 -19.20 16.45
CA ALA A 229 11.71 -18.65 16.75
C ALA A 229 12.55 -18.54 15.46
N LEU A 230 12.77 -17.30 15.02
CA LEU A 230 13.35 -17.03 13.72
C LEU A 230 14.81 -17.54 13.74
N PRO A 231 15.27 -18.31 12.74
CA PRO A 231 16.68 -18.54 12.59
C PRO A 231 17.41 -17.19 12.46
N ALA A 232 18.67 -17.16 12.86
CA ALA A 232 19.51 -15.96 12.72
C ALA A 232 19.37 -15.38 11.31
N ALA A 233 19.28 -14.05 11.23
CA ALA A 233 18.90 -13.36 10.02
C ALA A 233 19.86 -13.73 8.85
N ASP A 234 19.36 -14.41 7.82
CA ASP A 234 20.19 -14.93 6.71
C ASP A 234 20.38 -13.86 5.62
N PRO A 235 21.54 -13.15 5.56
CA PRO A 235 21.78 -12.10 4.57
C PRO A 235 21.74 -12.62 3.12
N ASN A 236 21.86 -13.92 2.92
CA ASN A 236 21.86 -14.57 1.61
C ASN A 236 20.47 -14.99 1.16
N LEU A 237 19.42 -14.72 1.95
CA LEU A 237 18.03 -15.01 1.58
C LEU A 237 17.49 -13.94 0.61
N HIS A 238 17.01 -14.42 -0.53
CA HIS A 238 16.28 -13.65 -1.53
C HIS A 238 14.80 -14.06 -1.55
N VAL A 239 13.94 -13.10 -1.28
CA VAL A 239 12.49 -13.25 -1.39
C VAL A 239 12.03 -12.66 -2.72
N VAL A 240 11.31 -13.45 -3.52
CA VAL A 240 10.72 -12.99 -4.79
C VAL A 240 9.20 -13.15 -4.73
N LEU A 241 8.47 -12.04 -4.75
CA LEU A 241 7.00 -12.04 -4.66
C LEU A 241 6.38 -11.67 -6.01
N PHE A 242 5.43 -12.47 -6.47
CA PHE A 242 4.68 -12.26 -7.71
C PHE A 242 3.23 -11.91 -7.39
N LEU A 243 2.70 -10.87 -8.03
CA LEU A 243 1.30 -10.51 -7.89
C LEU A 243 0.81 -9.66 -9.07
N GLY A 244 -0.50 -9.67 -9.24
CA GLY A 244 -1.17 -8.77 -10.16
C GLY A 244 -0.98 -7.31 -9.77
N ALA A 245 -0.81 -6.43 -10.75
CA ALA A 245 -0.71 -5.00 -10.50
C ALA A 245 -2.08 -4.34 -10.36
N VAL A 246 -2.80 -4.17 -11.47
CA VAL A 246 -4.17 -3.61 -11.50
C VAL A 246 -5.18 -4.62 -12.05
N ARG A 247 -4.66 -5.73 -12.57
CA ARG A 247 -5.37 -6.96 -12.87
C ARG A 247 -4.74 -8.07 -12.07
N ASP A 248 -5.46 -9.16 -11.86
CA ASP A 248 -4.89 -10.37 -11.28
C ASP A 248 -3.91 -11.05 -12.24
N MET A 249 -3.07 -11.90 -11.67
CA MET A 249 -2.22 -12.81 -12.43
C MET A 249 -3.10 -13.81 -13.18
N HIS A 250 -2.93 -13.91 -14.49
CA HIS A 250 -3.68 -14.85 -15.31
C HIS A 250 -3.30 -16.30 -14.96
N PRO A 251 -4.22 -17.27 -15.13
CA PRO A 251 -3.94 -18.68 -14.85
C PRO A 251 -2.71 -19.22 -15.59
N PHE A 252 -2.49 -18.81 -16.84
CA PHE A 252 -1.32 -19.24 -17.62
C PHE A 252 -0.01 -18.65 -17.08
N GLU A 253 -0.02 -17.43 -16.54
CA GLU A 253 1.15 -16.79 -15.91
C GLU A 253 1.52 -17.56 -14.64
N ASN A 254 0.53 -17.88 -13.80
CA ASN A 254 0.73 -18.69 -12.58
C ASN A 254 1.26 -20.09 -12.92
N ALA A 255 0.67 -20.76 -13.91
CA ALA A 255 1.11 -22.09 -14.35
C ALA A 255 2.55 -22.07 -14.88
N THR A 256 2.93 -21.02 -15.60
CA THR A 256 4.30 -20.82 -16.09
C THR A 256 5.26 -20.59 -14.93
N LEU A 257 4.91 -19.72 -13.98
CA LEU A 257 5.70 -19.47 -12.77
C LEU A 257 5.95 -20.75 -11.97
N ARG A 258 4.90 -21.55 -11.72
CA ARG A 258 5.00 -22.84 -11.03
C ARG A 258 5.97 -23.79 -11.72
N ARG A 259 5.91 -23.88 -13.06
CA ARG A 259 6.81 -24.73 -13.85
C ARG A 259 8.26 -24.28 -13.73
N VAL A 260 8.52 -22.97 -13.84
CA VAL A 260 9.87 -22.40 -13.72
C VAL A 260 10.43 -22.63 -12.32
N CYS A 261 9.65 -22.34 -11.27
CA CYS A 261 10.06 -22.59 -9.88
C CYS A 261 10.39 -24.07 -9.66
N ALA A 262 9.55 -24.99 -10.16
CA ALA A 262 9.82 -26.43 -10.06
C ALA A 262 11.11 -26.83 -10.80
N ALA A 263 11.33 -26.33 -12.02
CA ALA A 263 12.52 -26.62 -12.81
C ALA A 263 13.81 -26.11 -12.13
N GLN A 264 13.75 -24.93 -11.49
CA GLN A 264 14.87 -24.35 -10.75
C GLN A 264 14.96 -24.83 -9.30
N LYS A 265 14.05 -25.69 -8.84
CA LYS A 265 13.92 -26.14 -7.43
C LYS A 265 13.77 -24.97 -6.44
N VAL A 266 13.13 -23.88 -6.86
CA VAL A 266 12.79 -22.74 -6.01
C VAL A 266 11.43 -23.03 -5.34
N PRO A 267 11.35 -23.03 -3.99
CA PRO A 267 10.07 -23.17 -3.31
C PRO A 267 9.12 -22.03 -3.68
N LEU A 268 7.90 -22.36 -4.12
CA LEU A 268 6.86 -21.39 -4.47
C LEU A 268 5.64 -21.60 -3.58
N THR A 269 5.23 -20.55 -2.87
CA THR A 269 4.10 -20.58 -1.94
C THR A 269 3.01 -19.59 -2.35
N GLY A 270 1.76 -20.04 -2.38
CA GLY A 270 0.61 -19.14 -2.49
C GLY A 270 0.20 -18.60 -1.13
N ILE A 271 0.11 -17.29 -0.99
CA ILE A 271 -0.24 -16.64 0.27
C ILE A 271 -1.18 -15.45 0.06
N ARG A 272 -2.05 -15.20 1.03
CA ARG A 272 -2.74 -13.91 1.17
C ARG A 272 -2.11 -13.11 2.31
N LEU A 273 -2.22 -11.78 2.27
CA LEU A 273 -1.70 -10.92 3.35
C LEU A 273 -2.72 -10.65 4.45
N GLY A 274 -3.99 -10.98 4.26
CA GLY A 274 -5.03 -10.75 5.23
C GLY A 274 -6.40 -11.12 4.70
N ALA A 275 -7.43 -10.94 5.53
CA ALA A 275 -8.81 -11.31 5.20
C ALA A 275 -9.47 -10.41 4.13
N VAL A 276 -8.93 -9.22 3.88
CA VAL A 276 -9.56 -8.20 3.02
C VAL A 276 -8.72 -7.95 1.77
N PRO A 277 -9.31 -7.98 0.56
CA PRO A 277 -8.62 -7.57 -0.66
C PRO A 277 -8.35 -6.06 -0.61
N GLU A 278 -7.12 -5.66 -0.95
CA GLU A 278 -6.66 -4.27 -0.89
C GLU A 278 -6.00 -3.85 -2.21
N PHE A 279 -5.86 -2.55 -2.41
CA PHE A 279 -5.09 -2.04 -3.55
C PHE A 279 -3.64 -2.52 -3.48
N THR A 280 -3.06 -2.85 -4.62
CA THR A 280 -1.68 -3.36 -4.73
C THR A 280 -0.65 -2.48 -4.03
N SER A 281 -0.80 -1.16 -4.09
CA SER A 281 0.10 -0.25 -3.37
C SER A 281 0.06 -0.44 -1.84
N LYS A 282 -1.10 -0.77 -1.27
CA LYS A 282 -1.26 -1.07 0.16
C LYS A 282 -0.67 -2.44 0.49
N ILE A 283 -0.92 -3.44 -0.36
CA ILE A 283 -0.26 -4.75 -0.27
C ILE A 283 1.26 -4.57 -0.22
N LEU A 284 1.84 -3.75 -1.09
CA LEU A 284 3.27 -3.51 -1.08
C LEU A 284 3.76 -2.70 0.13
N SER A 285 2.92 -1.80 0.68
CA SER A 285 3.21 -1.12 1.94
C SER A 285 3.32 -2.12 3.10
N VAL A 286 2.40 -3.10 3.16
CA VAL A 286 2.41 -4.19 4.15
C VAL A 286 3.64 -5.08 3.97
N VAL A 287 3.96 -5.48 2.73
CA VAL A 287 5.19 -6.24 2.42
C VAL A 287 6.44 -5.48 2.86
N ALA A 288 6.54 -4.19 2.51
CA ALA A 288 7.64 -3.32 2.91
C ALA A 288 7.74 -3.22 4.45
N PHE A 289 6.62 -3.13 5.15
CA PHE A 289 6.60 -3.10 6.60
C PHE A 289 7.10 -4.42 7.20
N HIS A 290 6.54 -5.57 6.82
CA HIS A 290 6.98 -6.87 7.33
C HIS A 290 8.45 -7.17 7.02
N HIS A 291 8.94 -6.70 5.87
CA HIS A 291 10.37 -6.76 5.54
C HIS A 291 11.19 -5.90 6.51
N ALA A 292 10.78 -4.66 6.77
CA ALA A 292 11.45 -3.78 7.73
C ALA A 292 11.39 -4.31 9.17
N GLN A 293 10.39 -5.12 9.52
CA GLN A 293 10.33 -5.80 10.82
C GLN A 293 11.12 -7.13 10.86
N GLY A 294 11.72 -7.55 9.74
CA GLY A 294 12.49 -8.79 9.66
C GLY A 294 11.67 -10.07 9.70
N VAL A 295 10.34 -10.00 9.62
CA VAL A 295 9.44 -11.16 9.74
C VAL A 295 9.03 -11.76 8.40
N LEU A 296 9.11 -11.00 7.30
CA LEU A 296 8.63 -11.43 5.97
C LEU A 296 9.36 -12.70 5.46
N GLY A 297 10.69 -12.65 5.40
CA GLY A 297 11.50 -13.75 4.86
C GLY A 297 11.30 -15.05 5.63
N PRO A 298 11.45 -15.02 6.97
CA PRO A 298 11.24 -16.23 7.75
C PRO A 298 9.81 -16.78 7.72
N ALA A 299 8.78 -15.92 7.67
CA ALA A 299 7.39 -16.36 7.51
C ALA A 299 7.18 -17.13 6.19
N LEU A 300 7.78 -16.67 5.09
CA LEU A 300 7.75 -17.34 3.80
C LEU A 300 8.53 -18.66 3.79
N VAL A 301 9.71 -18.70 4.42
CA VAL A 301 10.51 -19.92 4.58
C VAL A 301 9.73 -20.96 5.38
N HIS A 302 9.07 -20.55 6.46
CA HIS A 302 8.22 -21.43 7.26
C HIS A 302 7.04 -21.97 6.45
N GLN A 303 6.31 -21.10 5.74
CA GLN A 303 5.16 -21.51 4.94
C GLN A 303 5.54 -22.46 3.80
N SER A 304 6.69 -22.25 3.16
CA SER A 304 7.16 -23.14 2.09
C SER A 304 7.53 -24.54 2.59
N LYS A 305 7.90 -24.69 3.86
CA LYS A 305 8.14 -26.00 4.49
C LYS A 305 6.84 -26.73 4.83
N ILE A 306 5.79 -26.01 5.24
CA ILE A 306 4.47 -26.58 5.52
C ILE A 306 3.77 -27.00 4.23
N ALA A 307 3.85 -26.17 3.19
CA ALA A 307 3.21 -26.43 1.91
C ALA A 307 3.86 -27.57 1.12
N ALA A 308 5.03 -28.07 1.54
CA ALA A 308 5.64 -29.24 0.95
C ALA A 308 4.69 -30.44 1.14
N PRO A 309 4.26 -31.12 0.06
CA PRO A 309 3.25 -32.16 0.13
C PRO A 309 3.78 -33.34 0.96
N SER A 310 3.45 -33.37 2.25
CA SER A 310 3.49 -34.61 3.01
C SER A 310 2.41 -35.51 2.39
N ALA A 311 2.84 -36.55 1.67
CA ALA A 311 2.02 -37.45 0.88
C ALA A 311 1.05 -38.34 1.71
N SER A 312 0.41 -37.81 2.76
CA SER A 312 -0.61 -38.51 3.53
C SER A 312 -2.01 -38.04 3.11
N PRO A 313 -2.76 -38.85 2.34
CA PRO A 313 -4.09 -38.50 1.84
C PRO A 313 -5.20 -38.54 2.91
N ASN A 314 -4.88 -38.70 4.20
CA ASN A 314 -5.86 -38.94 5.28
C ASN A 314 -5.92 -37.84 6.36
N GLY A 315 -5.51 -36.61 6.05
CA GLY A 315 -5.60 -35.48 6.98
C GLY A 315 -7.06 -35.06 7.21
N ALA A 316 -7.59 -35.37 8.40
CA ALA A 316 -8.90 -34.94 8.86
C ALA A 316 -9.11 -33.42 8.64
N VAL A 317 -10.20 -33.07 7.95
CA VAL A 317 -10.66 -31.69 7.79
C VAL A 317 -10.87 -31.12 9.19
N LEU A 318 -9.96 -30.25 9.62
CA LEU A 318 -10.07 -29.56 10.91
C LEU A 318 -11.40 -28.82 10.96
N SER A 319 -12.18 -29.20 11.97
CA SER A 319 -13.53 -28.75 12.29
C SER A 319 -13.71 -27.25 12.07
N ALA A 320 -14.84 -26.89 11.45
CA ALA A 320 -15.29 -25.52 11.21
C ALA A 320 -15.11 -24.66 12.47
N ALA A 321 -14.12 -23.77 12.43
CA ALA A 321 -13.91 -22.79 13.48
C ALA A 321 -15.16 -21.91 13.55
N THR A 322 -15.77 -21.82 14.75
CA THR A 322 -16.82 -20.85 15.05
C THR A 322 -16.39 -19.49 14.54
N THR A 323 -17.14 -18.93 13.58
CA THR A 323 -16.85 -17.65 12.97
C THR A 323 -16.80 -16.59 14.07
N PRO A 324 -15.63 -16.02 14.39
CA PRO A 324 -15.54 -15.02 15.44
C PRO A 324 -16.43 -13.83 15.06
N THR A 325 -17.24 -13.37 16.00
CA THR A 325 -18.03 -12.14 15.85
C THR A 325 -17.08 -10.99 15.59
N CYS A 326 -17.09 -10.45 14.36
CA CYS A 326 -16.16 -9.40 13.98
C CYS A 326 -16.53 -8.09 14.67
N LEU A 327 -15.57 -7.49 15.37
CA LEU A 327 -15.74 -6.18 15.99
C LEU A 327 -15.86 -5.12 14.91
N ARG A 328 -16.91 -4.30 14.99
CA ARG A 328 -17.02 -3.12 14.14
C ARG A 328 -16.06 -2.06 14.66
N THR A 329 -15.05 -1.75 13.86
CA THR A 329 -14.08 -0.70 14.17
C THR A 329 -14.33 0.50 13.26
N HIS A 330 -14.34 1.69 13.83
CA HIS A 330 -14.22 2.94 13.08
C HIS A 330 -12.84 3.53 13.33
N MET A 331 -12.09 3.85 12.26
CA MET A 331 -10.80 4.52 12.37
C MET A 331 -10.87 5.90 11.73
N HIS A 332 -10.73 6.94 12.55
CA HIS A 332 -10.71 8.33 12.10
C HIS A 332 -9.28 8.87 12.16
N VAL A 333 -8.70 9.15 10.99
CA VAL A 333 -7.37 9.75 10.89
C VAL A 333 -7.47 11.28 10.97
N LEU A 334 -6.87 11.87 12.00
CA LEU A 334 -6.79 13.31 12.24
C LEU A 334 -5.39 13.80 11.90
N CYS A 335 -5.28 14.49 10.77
CA CYS A 335 -4.01 14.76 10.13
C CYS A 335 -3.69 16.26 10.14
N SER A 336 -2.69 16.66 10.92
CA SER A 336 -2.18 18.03 10.95
C SER A 336 -1.28 18.28 9.74
N VAL A 337 -1.59 19.30 8.96
CA VAL A 337 -0.91 19.59 7.68
C VAL A 337 -0.18 20.92 7.76
N PRO A 338 1.09 21.01 7.32
CA PRO A 338 1.87 22.26 7.38
C PRO A 338 1.51 23.23 6.24
N LEU A 339 0.22 23.31 5.87
CA LEU A 339 -0.29 24.19 4.83
C LEU A 339 -1.44 25.02 5.39
N ARG A 340 -1.59 26.21 4.83
CA ARG A 340 -2.79 27.05 4.98
C ARG A 340 -3.80 26.66 3.90
N GLN A 341 -5.05 27.10 4.07
CA GLN A 341 -6.13 26.83 3.12
C GLN A 341 -5.79 27.28 1.67
N ASP A 342 -5.20 28.46 1.51
CA ASP A 342 -4.76 29.04 0.24
C ASP A 342 -3.52 28.35 -0.37
N GLY A 343 -2.78 27.58 0.44
CA GLY A 343 -1.65 26.77 0.00
C GLY A 343 -2.03 25.40 -0.57
N VAL A 344 -3.29 24.98 -0.45
CA VAL A 344 -3.77 23.70 -1.00
C VAL A 344 -4.03 23.88 -2.49
N SER A 345 -3.32 23.12 -3.34
CA SER A 345 -3.36 23.29 -4.80
C SER A 345 -3.23 21.97 -5.54
N SER A 346 -3.92 21.83 -6.68
CA SER A 346 -3.75 20.72 -7.63
C SER A 346 -2.71 21.02 -8.72
N ALA A 347 -2.22 22.26 -8.80
CA ALA A 347 -1.28 22.69 -9.83
C ALA A 347 0.07 21.97 -9.69
N LEU A 348 0.56 21.41 -10.80
CA LEU A 348 1.80 20.64 -10.88
C LEU A 348 3.01 21.41 -10.30
N ALA A 349 3.12 22.71 -10.61
CA ALA A 349 4.22 23.57 -10.15
C ALA A 349 4.27 23.80 -8.63
N ASN A 350 3.14 23.61 -7.93
CA ASN A 350 3.04 23.84 -6.49
C ASN A 350 3.26 22.56 -5.67
N ARG A 351 3.52 21.42 -6.33
CA ARG A 351 3.60 20.13 -5.66
C ARG A 351 4.85 20.04 -4.80
N GLN A 352 4.58 19.90 -3.51
CA GLN A 352 5.57 19.81 -2.45
C GLN A 352 5.26 18.62 -1.55
N SER A 353 6.18 18.33 -0.63
CA SER A 353 6.10 17.17 0.27
C SER A 353 4.75 17.05 0.99
N ALA A 354 4.22 18.18 1.49
CA ALA A 354 2.94 18.21 2.19
C ALA A 354 1.75 17.79 1.30
N LEU A 355 1.67 18.32 0.07
CA LEU A 355 0.60 17.97 -0.87
C LEU A 355 0.70 16.51 -1.32
N TRP A 356 1.92 16.04 -1.60
CA TRP A 356 2.16 14.63 -1.90
C TRP A 356 1.74 13.73 -0.72
N ALA A 357 2.12 14.08 0.51
CA ALA A 357 1.74 13.33 1.70
C ALA A 357 0.22 13.32 1.93
N MET A 358 -0.48 14.44 1.66
CA MET A 358 -1.94 14.49 1.70
C MET A 358 -2.55 13.49 0.70
N VAL A 359 -2.05 13.40 -0.53
CA VAL A 359 -2.51 12.41 -1.52
C VAL A 359 -2.32 10.99 -0.99
N ARG A 360 -1.12 10.70 -0.46
CA ARG A 360 -0.77 9.37 0.07
C ARG A 360 -1.67 8.97 1.25
N VAL A 361 -1.89 9.88 2.20
CA VAL A 361 -2.76 9.67 3.37
C VAL A 361 -4.22 9.52 2.96
N THR A 362 -4.70 10.30 1.99
CA THR A 362 -6.05 10.18 1.43
C THR A 362 -6.30 8.80 0.84
N VAL A 363 -5.38 8.30 0.00
CA VAL A 363 -5.48 6.95 -0.59
C VAL A 363 -5.36 5.86 0.48
N ALA A 364 -4.36 5.96 1.37
CA ALA A 364 -4.18 4.99 2.44
C ALA A 364 -5.42 4.90 3.34
N THR A 365 -6.01 6.05 3.68
CA THR A 365 -7.16 6.10 4.58
C THR A 365 -8.42 5.62 3.90
N LEU A 366 -8.79 6.17 2.74
CA LEU A 366 -10.16 6.06 2.22
C LEU A 366 -10.33 5.01 1.12
N TRP A 367 -9.32 4.74 0.29
CA TRP A 367 -9.49 3.80 -0.83
C TRP A 367 -9.48 2.35 -0.34
N ARG A 368 -10.43 1.55 -0.84
CA ARG A 368 -10.56 0.09 -0.61
C ARG A 368 -10.93 -0.62 -1.89
N SER A 369 -10.61 -1.92 -1.98
CA SER A 369 -11.08 -2.74 -3.09
C SER A 369 -12.61 -2.76 -3.14
N HIS A 370 -13.19 -2.63 -4.34
CA HIS A 370 -14.64 -2.60 -4.58
C HIS A 370 -15.34 -3.89 -4.15
N TYR A 371 -14.62 -5.03 -4.08
CA TYR A 371 -15.18 -6.32 -3.70
C TYR A 371 -15.88 -6.31 -2.32
N MET A 372 -15.48 -5.39 -1.43
CA MET A 372 -16.08 -5.21 -0.10
C MET A 372 -17.43 -4.46 -0.12
N ARG A 373 -17.81 -3.80 -1.23
CA ARG A 373 -19.03 -2.99 -1.29
C ARG A 373 -20.27 -3.80 -1.69
N SER A 374 -20.10 -4.84 -2.49
CA SER A 374 -21.22 -5.59 -3.09
C SER A 374 -22.01 -6.46 -2.09
N SER A 375 -21.57 -6.59 -0.84
CA SER A 375 -22.35 -7.26 0.22
C SER A 375 -23.31 -6.32 0.97
N ILE A 376 -23.25 -5.01 0.73
CA ILE A 376 -24.07 -4.01 1.42
C ILE A 376 -25.18 -3.52 0.46
N GLY A 377 -26.17 -4.37 0.23
CA GLY A 377 -27.54 -3.97 -0.13
C GLY A 377 -27.77 -3.20 -1.43
N SER A 378 -28.19 -3.92 -2.47
CA SER A 378 -29.36 -3.50 -3.26
C SER A 378 -30.52 -4.46 -2.93
N GLY A 379 -31.02 -4.38 -1.69
CA GLY A 379 -32.31 -4.96 -1.35
C GLY A 379 -33.37 -4.12 -2.03
N ASP A 380 -33.70 -4.49 -3.27
CA ASP A 380 -34.79 -3.91 -4.04
C ASP A 380 -36.10 -4.23 -3.33
N LEU A 381 -36.85 -3.19 -2.97
CA LEU A 381 -37.91 -3.23 -1.96
C LEU A 381 -39.26 -3.74 -2.50
N ASP A 382 -39.34 -4.22 -3.75
CA ASP A 382 -40.64 -4.43 -4.43
C ASP A 382 -40.83 -5.77 -5.17
N THR A 383 -40.07 -6.84 -4.85
CA THR A 383 -40.44 -8.20 -5.31
C THR A 383 -41.02 -9.06 -4.19
N PRO A 384 -42.36 -9.06 -4.00
CA PRO A 384 -43.01 -10.09 -3.23
C PRO A 384 -43.00 -11.39 -4.04
N HIS A 385 -42.73 -12.52 -3.38
CA HIS A 385 -42.82 -13.90 -3.87
C HIS A 385 -41.54 -14.54 -4.45
N SER A 386 -40.57 -14.80 -3.59
CA SER A 386 -39.96 -16.14 -3.56
C SER A 386 -39.63 -16.51 -2.12
N HIS A 387 -40.38 -17.46 -1.57
CA HIS A 387 -40.04 -18.15 -0.33
C HIS A 387 -38.91 -19.14 -0.63
N ASP A 388 -37.99 -19.29 0.32
CA ASP A 388 -36.90 -20.28 0.37
C ASP A 388 -35.67 -20.04 -0.53
N HIS A 389 -34.80 -19.11 -0.10
CA HIS A 389 -33.36 -19.37 0.03
C HIS A 389 -32.74 -18.37 1.00
N ASP A 390 -32.83 -18.76 2.28
CA ASP A 390 -32.23 -18.14 3.45
C ASP A 390 -30.70 -18.03 3.39
N MET A 391 -30.17 -17.06 4.14
CA MET A 391 -28.79 -16.93 4.62
C MET A 391 -27.72 -16.27 3.72
N ALA A 392 -28.04 -15.16 3.03
CA ALA A 392 -27.02 -14.16 2.70
C ALA A 392 -26.87 -13.19 3.88
N SER A 393 -26.04 -13.55 4.87
CA SER A 393 -25.76 -12.69 6.03
C SER A 393 -25.18 -11.35 5.56
N SER A 394 -25.91 -10.27 5.82
CA SER A 394 -25.46 -8.88 5.72
C SER A 394 -24.29 -8.67 6.70
N THR A 395 -23.08 -9.03 6.29
CA THR A 395 -21.86 -8.78 7.06
C THR A 395 -21.50 -7.31 6.88
N CYS A 396 -21.87 -6.48 7.85
CA CYS A 396 -21.35 -5.11 7.93
C CYS A 396 -19.82 -5.10 7.80
N PRO A 397 -19.23 -4.06 7.19
CA PRO A 397 -17.78 -3.98 7.00
C PRO A 397 -17.10 -3.91 8.37
N ALA A 398 -16.09 -4.77 8.56
CA ALA A 398 -15.30 -4.87 9.79
C ALA A 398 -14.65 -3.53 10.19
N LEU A 399 -14.29 -2.71 9.20
CA LEU A 399 -13.58 -1.44 9.39
C LEU A 399 -14.19 -0.36 8.51
N THR A 400 -14.59 0.75 9.12
CA THR A 400 -14.94 2.00 8.43
C THR A 400 -13.88 3.06 8.67
N THR A 401 -13.71 4.00 7.74
CA THR A 401 -12.68 5.03 7.85
C THR A 401 -13.14 6.42 7.45
N SER A 402 -12.55 7.40 8.12
CA SER A 402 -12.70 8.83 7.84
C SER A 402 -11.34 9.52 7.99
N LEU A 403 -11.18 10.64 7.29
CA LEU A 403 -9.95 11.43 7.29
C LEU A 403 -10.30 12.89 7.52
N THR A 404 -9.64 13.56 8.46
CA THR A 404 -9.71 15.01 8.60
C THR A 404 -8.34 15.63 8.41
N PHE A 405 -8.23 16.61 7.52
CA PHE A 405 -7.07 17.51 7.46
C PHE A 405 -7.31 18.72 8.34
N LEU A 406 -6.36 19.02 9.23
CA LEU A 406 -6.29 20.22 10.05
C LEU A 406 -5.12 21.08 9.58
N LEU A 407 -5.44 22.18 8.91
CA LEU A 407 -4.46 23.11 8.31
C LEU A 407 -3.94 24.11 9.36
N VAL A 408 -2.78 24.72 9.12
CA VAL A 408 -2.10 25.60 10.10
C VAL A 408 -2.90 26.87 10.47
N ASP A 409 -3.87 27.24 9.65
CA ASP A 409 -4.79 28.35 9.90
C ASP A 409 -6.04 27.94 10.71
N GLY A 410 -6.08 26.70 11.21
CA GLY A 410 -7.18 26.14 12.00
C GLY A 410 -8.38 25.70 11.18
N SER A 411 -8.32 25.75 9.85
CA SER A 411 -9.37 25.18 9.00
C SER A 411 -9.32 23.65 9.03
N ARG A 412 -10.51 23.03 9.01
CA ARG A 412 -10.68 21.58 9.12
C ARG A 412 -11.57 21.04 8.01
N HIS A 413 -11.11 19.97 7.36
CA HIS A 413 -11.80 19.36 6.21
C HIS A 413 -11.89 17.85 6.41
N THR A 414 -13.11 17.34 6.57
CA THR A 414 -13.37 15.91 6.79
C THR A 414 -13.84 15.24 5.51
N PHE A 415 -13.23 14.09 5.21
CA PHE A 415 -13.50 13.25 4.07
C PHE A 415 -13.96 11.90 4.58
N GLU A 416 -15.18 11.54 4.22
CA GLU A 416 -15.73 10.21 4.49
C GLU A 416 -15.49 9.31 3.29
N GLN A 417 -15.14 8.06 3.57
CA GLN A 417 -14.91 7.06 2.52
C GLN A 417 -16.16 6.86 1.64
N ALA A 418 -17.35 6.83 2.25
CA ALA A 418 -18.61 6.62 1.53
C ALA A 418 -18.93 7.76 0.55
N THR A 419 -18.51 8.99 0.86
CA THR A 419 -18.81 10.18 0.06
C THR A 419 -17.74 10.41 -1.00
N LEU A 420 -16.47 10.57 -0.60
CA LEU A 420 -15.40 10.96 -1.53
C LEU A 420 -15.12 9.87 -2.56
N VAL A 421 -14.94 8.62 -2.11
CA VAL A 421 -14.54 7.51 -3.00
C VAL A 421 -15.68 7.16 -3.95
N THR A 422 -16.94 7.23 -3.49
CA THR A 422 -18.11 6.97 -4.35
C THR A 422 -18.24 8.04 -5.42
N SER A 423 -18.16 9.32 -5.04
CA SER A 423 -18.19 10.42 -6.01
C SER A 423 -17.07 10.31 -7.05
N MET A 424 -15.85 9.94 -6.64
CA MET A 424 -14.75 9.72 -7.60
C MET A 424 -14.96 8.48 -8.48
N ALA A 425 -15.49 7.39 -7.91
CA ALA A 425 -15.80 6.18 -8.67
C ALA A 425 -16.89 6.40 -9.73
N GLU A 426 -17.93 7.18 -9.42
CA GLU A 426 -18.98 7.61 -10.36
C GLU A 426 -18.41 8.43 -11.52
N ASN A 427 -17.32 9.17 -11.28
CA ASN A 427 -16.57 9.88 -12.31
C ASN A 427 -15.55 8.99 -13.07
N HIS A 428 -15.66 7.66 -12.95
CA HIS A 428 -14.75 6.65 -13.52
C HIS A 428 -13.30 6.70 -13.00
N GLN A 429 -13.09 7.26 -11.80
CA GLN A 429 -11.78 7.44 -11.17
C GLN A 429 -11.51 6.42 -10.05
N ALA A 430 -11.76 5.12 -10.31
CA ALA A 430 -11.57 4.04 -9.33
C ALA A 430 -10.11 3.92 -8.81
N ALA A 431 -9.15 4.30 -9.64
CA ALA A 431 -7.75 4.51 -9.27
C ALA A 431 -7.39 5.93 -9.76
N PRO A 432 -7.52 6.94 -8.89
CA PRO A 432 -7.37 8.33 -9.31
C PRO A 432 -5.90 8.76 -9.37
N THR A 433 -5.58 9.69 -10.26
CA THR A 433 -4.23 10.28 -10.35
C THR A 433 -3.95 11.22 -9.17
N GLU A 434 -2.68 11.59 -8.99
CA GLU A 434 -2.29 12.57 -7.96
C GLU A 434 -3.06 13.90 -8.13
N PHE A 435 -3.20 14.35 -9.39
CA PHE A 435 -3.99 15.52 -9.75
C PHE A 435 -5.45 15.40 -9.33
N GLN A 436 -6.11 14.28 -9.66
CA GLN A 436 -7.53 14.07 -9.37
C GLN A 436 -7.82 14.08 -7.86
N ILE A 437 -6.93 13.48 -7.07
CA ILE A 437 -7.07 13.48 -5.61
C ILE A 437 -6.89 14.91 -5.06
N LEU A 438 -5.87 15.64 -5.52
CA LEU A 438 -5.65 17.02 -5.09
C LEU A 438 -6.80 17.94 -5.51
N ASP A 439 -7.32 17.78 -6.72
CA ASP A 439 -8.46 18.55 -7.22
C ASP A 439 -9.71 18.32 -6.36
N ALA A 440 -9.98 17.06 -5.99
CA ALA A 440 -11.08 16.74 -5.08
C ALA A 440 -10.89 17.36 -3.68
N ILE A 441 -9.66 17.34 -3.15
CA ILE A 441 -9.32 18.00 -1.88
C ILE A 441 -9.54 19.51 -1.99
N VAL A 442 -9.04 20.16 -3.05
CA VAL A 442 -9.19 21.62 -3.27
C VAL A 442 -10.66 22.00 -3.34
N LYS A 443 -11.49 21.25 -4.08
CA LYS A 443 -12.94 21.49 -4.16
C LYS A 443 -13.60 21.42 -2.78
N GLN A 444 -13.29 20.40 -1.99
CA GLN A 444 -13.83 20.28 -0.63
C GLN A 444 -13.38 21.44 0.26
N VAL A 445 -12.10 21.81 0.17
CA VAL A 445 -11.50 22.91 0.92
C VAL A 445 -12.18 24.25 0.61
N GLN A 446 -12.56 24.48 -0.65
CA GLN A 446 -13.29 25.68 -1.07
C GLN A 446 -14.73 25.71 -0.55
N VAL A 447 -15.42 24.56 -0.54
CA VAL A 447 -16.81 24.44 -0.03
C VAL A 447 -16.88 24.66 1.49
N ASP A 448 -15.89 24.17 2.25
CA ASP A 448 -15.88 24.20 3.72
C ASP A 448 -15.25 25.45 4.36
N SER A 449 -15.10 26.55 3.60
CA SER A 449 -14.38 27.77 4.02
C SER A 449 -14.88 28.43 5.32
N SER A 450 -16.08 28.07 5.81
CA SER A 450 -16.66 28.57 7.06
C SER A 450 -16.22 27.84 8.33
N LYS A 451 -15.57 26.68 8.24
CA LYS A 451 -15.24 25.83 9.41
C LYS A 451 -13.82 26.10 9.93
N LYS A 452 -13.65 27.17 10.72
CA LYS A 452 -12.39 27.46 11.44
C LYS A 452 -12.58 27.23 12.93
N SER A 453 -11.67 26.48 13.57
CA SER A 453 -11.58 26.47 15.03
C SER A 453 -10.63 27.58 15.48
N SER A 454 -11.15 28.61 16.13
CA SER A 454 -10.35 29.73 16.63
C SER A 454 -9.63 29.41 17.95
N ASP A 455 -10.02 28.36 18.68
CA ASP A 455 -9.48 28.02 19.99
C ASP A 455 -9.46 26.50 20.28
N ASP A 456 -8.72 26.11 21.32
CA ASP A 456 -8.61 24.72 21.78
C ASP A 456 -9.97 24.15 22.28
N ALA A 457 -10.87 25.01 22.78
CA ALA A 457 -12.17 24.60 23.30
C ALA A 457 -13.12 24.15 22.19
N SER A 458 -13.19 24.90 21.08
CA SER A 458 -13.96 24.53 19.89
C SER A 458 -13.41 23.28 19.21
N LEU A 459 -12.09 23.08 19.26
CA LEU A 459 -11.46 21.86 18.78
C LEU A 459 -11.83 20.66 19.66
N ALA A 460 -11.78 20.80 21.00
CA ALA A 460 -12.20 19.76 21.93
C ALA A 460 -13.68 19.40 21.78
N ALA A 461 -14.57 20.39 21.69
CA ALA A 461 -16.00 20.17 21.47
C ALA A 461 -16.26 19.38 20.17
N TRP A 462 -15.49 19.67 19.11
CA TRP A 462 -15.59 18.93 17.86
C TRP A 462 -15.05 17.50 17.96
N VAL A 463 -13.89 17.28 18.58
CA VAL A 463 -13.37 15.91 18.79
C VAL A 463 -14.38 15.07 19.59
N ALA A 464 -14.99 15.65 20.63
CA ALA A 464 -15.98 14.96 21.45
C ALA A 464 -17.24 14.55 20.67
N THR A 465 -17.69 15.39 19.74
CA THR A 465 -18.99 15.22 19.05
C THR A 465 -18.87 14.52 17.69
N ALA A 466 -17.92 14.93 16.86
CA ALA A 466 -17.77 14.43 15.50
C ALA A 466 -16.91 13.16 15.40
N VAL A 467 -15.97 12.99 16.34
CA VAL A 467 -15.08 11.81 16.37
C VAL A 467 -15.53 10.82 17.44
N ALA A 468 -15.81 11.32 18.66
CA ALA A 468 -16.22 10.53 19.83
C ALA A 468 -15.34 9.27 20.04
N PRO A 469 -14.00 9.40 20.13
CA PRO A 469 -13.11 8.26 20.17
C PRO A 469 -13.23 7.46 21.47
N SER A 470 -13.20 6.14 21.36
CA SER A 470 -13.02 5.23 22.50
C SER A 470 -11.55 5.21 22.96
N ILE A 471 -10.63 5.41 22.02
CA ILE A 471 -9.19 5.47 22.27
C ILE A 471 -8.51 6.35 21.23
N VAL A 472 -7.44 7.03 21.64
CA VAL A 472 -6.63 7.86 20.76
C VAL A 472 -5.22 7.28 20.62
N LEU A 473 -4.79 7.10 19.39
CA LEU A 473 -3.42 6.74 19.03
C LEU A 473 -2.72 7.95 18.44
N ASP A 474 -1.69 8.44 19.11
CA ASP A 474 -0.88 9.57 18.67
C ASP A 474 0.44 9.05 18.09
N LEU A 475 0.61 9.24 16.78
CA LEU A 475 1.73 8.69 16.01
C LEU A 475 2.99 9.55 16.05
N ASP A 476 2.88 10.77 16.58
CA ASP A 476 4.00 11.69 16.67
C ASP A 476 4.69 11.47 18.04
N GLU A 477 5.99 11.20 18.07
CA GLU A 477 6.73 11.10 19.33
C GLU A 477 7.61 12.34 19.48
N SER A 478 7.41 13.07 20.58
CA SER A 478 8.51 13.89 21.09
C SER A 478 9.62 12.95 21.57
N ASN A 479 10.88 13.35 21.41
CA ASN A 479 12.08 12.60 21.84
C ASN A 479 12.16 12.29 23.35
N ASP A 480 11.09 12.54 24.12
CA ASP A 480 11.04 12.43 25.57
C ASP A 480 10.75 11.01 26.07
N ALA A 481 10.49 10.04 25.18
CA ALA A 481 10.24 8.64 25.52
C ALA A 481 11.54 7.89 25.91
N LYS A 482 12.19 8.31 27.01
CA LYS A 482 13.29 7.56 27.64
C LYS A 482 12.82 6.36 28.49
N GLU A 483 11.52 6.04 28.53
CA GLU A 483 10.98 4.98 29.40
C GLU A 483 10.35 3.83 28.59
N SER A 484 11.16 2.79 28.35
CA SER A 484 10.91 1.33 28.25
C SER A 484 9.48 0.74 28.11
N SER A 485 8.51 1.40 27.50
CA SER A 485 7.25 0.75 27.11
C SER A 485 7.50 -0.09 25.86
N SER A 486 7.04 -1.35 25.86
CA SER A 486 6.97 -2.18 24.65
C SER A 486 6.32 -1.41 23.51
N SER A 487 6.90 -1.47 22.32
CA SER A 487 6.34 -0.77 21.16
C SER A 487 4.98 -1.36 20.76
N LEU A 488 4.12 -0.55 20.14
CA LEU A 488 2.84 -1.01 19.59
C LEU A 488 3.06 -2.19 18.64
N VAL A 489 4.08 -2.10 17.79
CA VAL A 489 4.38 -3.09 16.76
C VAL A 489 4.79 -4.42 17.39
N GLU A 490 5.70 -4.42 18.37
CA GLU A 490 6.05 -5.63 19.11
C GLU A 490 4.83 -6.25 19.80
N ALA A 491 3.97 -5.42 20.41
CA ALA A 491 2.74 -5.90 21.03
C ALA A 491 1.76 -6.52 20.02
N MET A 492 1.67 -6.00 18.78
CA MET A 492 0.85 -6.60 17.72
C MET A 492 1.36 -7.97 17.28
N TYR A 493 2.69 -8.12 17.17
CA TYR A 493 3.33 -9.38 16.76
C TYR A 493 3.33 -10.45 17.85
N ALA A 494 3.37 -10.04 19.12
CA ALA A 494 3.35 -10.94 20.28
C ALA A 494 1.95 -11.26 20.81
N SER A 495 0.93 -10.51 20.38
CA SER A 495 -0.45 -10.81 20.73
C SER A 495 -0.87 -12.04 19.95
N SER A 496 -1.41 -13.06 20.62
CA SER A 496 -2.28 -14.01 19.93
C SER A 496 -3.57 -13.32 19.49
N GLU A 497 -4.30 -13.89 18.54
CA GLU A 497 -5.67 -13.45 18.23
C GLU A 497 -6.53 -13.63 19.48
N GLN A 498 -6.73 -12.53 20.21
CA GLN A 498 -7.63 -12.50 21.34
C GLN A 498 -9.00 -12.13 20.83
N ALA A 499 -9.96 -13.05 20.97
CA ALA A 499 -11.37 -12.73 20.84
C ALA A 499 -11.74 -11.72 21.93
N VAL A 500 -11.65 -10.43 21.63
CA VAL A 500 -12.19 -9.40 22.50
C VAL A 500 -13.71 -9.57 22.45
N LYS A 501 -14.29 -10.05 23.57
CA LYS A 501 -15.75 -10.06 23.76
C LYS A 501 -16.21 -8.61 23.80
N ALA A 502 -16.69 -8.08 22.68
CA ALA A 502 -17.29 -6.76 22.67
C ALA A 502 -18.47 -6.70 21.70
N ASP A 503 -19.63 -6.36 22.26
CA ASP A 503 -20.83 -5.99 21.52
C ASP A 503 -20.81 -4.50 21.10
N CYS A 504 -19.69 -3.78 21.32
CA CYS A 504 -19.60 -2.34 21.07
C CYS A 504 -18.74 -1.99 19.84
N VAL A 505 -19.16 -0.94 19.12
CA VAL A 505 -18.37 -0.30 18.08
C VAL A 505 -17.23 0.46 18.74
N ALA A 506 -15.98 0.17 18.34
CA ALA A 506 -14.81 0.88 18.84
C ALA A 506 -14.39 1.96 17.84
N THR A 507 -14.31 3.21 18.30
CA THR A 507 -13.74 4.32 17.51
C THR A 507 -12.30 4.59 17.92
N VAL A 508 -11.36 4.45 16.98
CA VAL A 508 -9.95 4.78 17.15
C VAL A 508 -9.66 6.10 16.42
N ALA A 509 -9.32 7.14 17.18
CA ALA A 509 -8.79 8.37 16.57
C ALA A 509 -7.27 8.25 16.42
N VAL A 510 -6.76 8.44 15.21
CA VAL A 510 -5.32 8.39 14.91
C VAL A 510 -4.84 9.82 14.67
N LEU A 511 -4.04 10.37 15.58
CA LEU A 511 -3.41 11.68 15.41
C LEU A 511 -2.11 11.52 14.62
N LEU A 512 -1.99 12.27 13.52
CA LEU A 512 -0.85 12.25 12.62
C LEU A 512 -0.43 13.67 12.24
N SER A 513 0.88 13.91 12.12
CA SER A 513 1.44 15.17 11.62
C SER A 513 2.16 14.92 10.28
N LEU A 514 1.93 15.79 9.29
CA LEU A 514 2.66 15.77 8.00
C LEU A 514 3.83 16.78 7.97
N GLY A 515 4.20 17.33 9.13
CA GLY A 515 5.38 18.18 9.26
C GLY A 515 6.67 17.39 9.04
N THR A 516 7.57 17.92 8.22
CA THR A 516 8.92 17.35 8.04
C THR A 516 9.88 17.74 9.16
N SER A 517 9.56 18.79 9.91
CA SER A 517 10.41 19.39 10.94
C SER A 517 9.62 19.65 12.23
N GLY A 518 9.45 18.59 13.03
CA GLY A 518 8.83 18.67 14.35
C GLY A 518 7.30 18.65 14.34
N VAL A 519 6.75 18.72 15.57
CA VAL A 519 5.32 18.66 15.81
C VAL A 519 4.66 19.99 15.43
N LEU A 520 3.61 19.94 14.63
CA LEU A 520 2.89 21.13 14.21
C LEU A 520 2.07 21.74 15.37
N PRO A 521 1.91 23.07 15.45
CA PRO A 521 1.07 23.71 16.47
C PRO A 521 -0.36 23.17 16.51
N THR A 522 -0.92 22.84 15.35
CA THR A 522 -2.25 22.23 15.21
C THR A 522 -2.33 20.82 15.78
N HIS A 523 -1.23 20.05 15.69
CA HIS A 523 -1.13 18.73 16.32
C HIS A 523 -1.07 18.85 17.84
N GLU A 524 -0.31 19.81 18.36
CA GLU A 524 -0.30 20.12 19.79
C GLU A 524 -1.66 20.59 20.30
N ALA A 525 -2.40 21.37 19.52
CA ALA A 525 -3.78 21.76 19.84
C ALA A 525 -4.70 20.52 19.91
N LEU A 526 -4.59 19.59 18.96
CA LEU A 526 -5.32 18.31 19.01
C LEU A 526 -4.97 17.50 20.26
N ARG A 527 -3.69 17.41 20.62
CA ARG A 527 -3.25 16.73 21.86
C ARG A 527 -3.87 17.35 23.10
N ARG A 528 -3.86 18.69 23.21
CA ARG A 528 -4.48 19.40 24.33
C ARG A 528 -5.99 19.14 24.37
N ALA A 529 -6.67 19.24 23.23
CA ALA A 529 -8.10 18.97 23.11
C ALA A 529 -8.46 17.56 23.59
N VAL A 530 -7.75 16.53 23.12
CA VAL A 530 -7.96 15.13 23.53
C VAL A 530 -7.66 14.92 25.02
N ASN A 531 -6.57 15.51 25.54
CA ASN A 531 -6.23 15.41 26.96
C ASN A 531 -7.32 16.05 27.85
N THR A 532 -7.86 17.21 27.46
CA THR A 532 -8.93 17.90 28.19
C THR A 532 -10.19 17.06 28.29
N LEU A 533 -10.50 16.28 27.25
CA LEU A 533 -11.65 15.37 27.21
C LEU A 533 -11.41 14.08 28.02
N GLY A 534 -10.19 13.83 28.49
CA GLY A 534 -9.86 12.65 29.29
C GLY A 534 -9.84 11.34 28.50
N PHE A 535 -9.75 11.38 27.16
CA PHE A 535 -9.67 10.15 26.39
C PHE A 535 -8.36 9.40 26.65
N PRO A 536 -8.37 8.05 26.65
CA PRO A 536 -7.14 7.27 26.76
C PRO A 536 -6.24 7.52 25.55
N ILE A 537 -5.00 7.97 25.79
CA ILE A 537 -4.02 8.23 24.73
C ILE A 537 -2.87 7.22 24.79
N VAL A 538 -2.62 6.56 23.67
CA VAL A 538 -1.44 5.73 23.41
C VAL A 538 -0.53 6.51 22.46
N ARG A 539 0.70 6.82 22.89
CA ARG A 539 1.70 7.53 22.07
C ARG A 539 2.73 6.52 21.57
N GLN A 540 2.81 6.31 20.25
CA GLN A 540 3.60 5.24 19.64
C GLN A 540 3.97 5.58 18.20
N LYS A 541 5.22 5.27 17.79
CA LYS A 541 5.57 5.21 16.37
C LYS A 541 5.27 3.83 15.79
N VAL A 542 4.53 3.79 14.70
CA VAL A 542 4.33 2.55 13.91
C VAL A 542 5.52 2.34 12.96
N VAL A 543 5.93 3.40 12.26
CA VAL A 543 7.11 3.39 11.38
C VAL A 543 8.22 4.20 12.05
N ALA A 544 9.26 3.52 12.52
CA ALA A 544 10.34 4.17 13.27
C ALA A 544 11.33 4.93 12.37
N ALA A 545 11.55 4.46 11.14
CA ALA A 545 12.52 5.05 10.22
C ALA A 545 11.96 6.31 9.53
N PRO A 546 12.79 7.35 9.30
CA PRO A 546 12.38 8.58 8.63
C PRO A 546 12.29 8.37 7.11
N VAL A 547 11.32 7.57 6.68
CA VAL A 547 11.04 7.29 5.28
C VAL A 547 9.95 8.24 4.77
N GLN A 548 9.96 8.54 3.48
CA GLN A 548 9.03 9.53 2.92
C GLN A 548 7.55 9.10 3.06
N ASP A 549 7.25 7.81 2.88
CA ASP A 549 5.86 7.29 2.94
C ASP A 549 5.42 6.86 4.36
N ALA A 550 6.12 7.29 5.42
CA ALA A 550 5.90 6.80 6.79
C ALA A 550 4.45 7.00 7.29
N ALA A 551 3.84 8.15 6.98
CA ALA A 551 2.47 8.48 7.34
C ALA A 551 1.45 7.49 6.75
N ALA A 552 1.48 7.33 5.42
CA ALA A 552 0.58 6.43 4.71
C ALA A 552 0.84 4.95 5.05
N ALA A 553 2.10 4.55 5.24
CA ALA A 553 2.45 3.21 5.68
C ALA A 553 1.95 2.92 7.09
N SER A 554 2.05 3.87 8.02
CA SER A 554 1.50 3.72 9.37
C SER A 554 -0.01 3.50 9.34
N ILE A 555 -0.74 4.31 8.58
CA ILE A 555 -2.20 4.15 8.41
C ILE A 555 -2.52 2.78 7.81
N THR A 556 -1.81 2.37 6.75
CA THR A 556 -2.03 1.08 6.09
C THR A 556 -1.81 -0.09 7.04
N MET A 557 -0.77 -0.02 7.88
CA MET A 557 -0.52 -1.06 8.89
C MET A 557 -1.54 -1.08 10.01
N LEU A 558 -2.03 0.07 10.47
CA LEU A 558 -3.10 0.13 11.46
C LEU A 558 -4.38 -0.50 10.92
N GLN A 559 -4.73 -0.22 9.66
CA GLN A 559 -5.86 -0.88 8.99
C GLN A 559 -5.64 -2.39 8.91
N HIS A 560 -4.44 -2.82 8.52
CA HIS A 560 -4.08 -4.22 8.47
C HIS A 560 -4.26 -4.92 9.84
N PHE A 561 -3.76 -4.31 10.93
CA PHE A 561 -3.98 -4.83 12.29
C PHE A 561 -5.44 -4.80 12.74
N ALA A 562 -6.23 -3.83 12.28
CA ALA A 562 -7.65 -3.76 12.56
C ALA A 562 -8.43 -4.89 11.85
N TYR A 563 -8.09 -5.20 10.59
CA TYR A 563 -8.68 -6.34 9.88
C TYR A 563 -8.37 -7.68 10.54
N GLN A 564 -7.23 -7.78 11.21
CA GLN A 564 -6.84 -8.95 12.00
C GLN A 564 -7.45 -8.95 13.41
N ASN A 565 -8.34 -8.00 13.74
CA ASN A 565 -8.93 -7.83 15.06
C ASN A 565 -7.90 -7.64 16.21
N ARG A 566 -6.66 -7.23 15.90
CA ARG A 566 -5.57 -7.07 16.88
C ARG A 566 -5.51 -5.65 17.45
N LEU A 567 -5.86 -4.64 16.63
CA LEU A 567 -5.59 -3.23 16.94
C LEU A 567 -6.22 -2.75 18.26
N VAL A 568 -7.54 -2.88 18.39
CA VAL A 568 -8.29 -2.29 19.51
C VAL A 568 -7.92 -2.94 20.85
N GLY A 569 -7.77 -4.27 20.87
CA GLY A 569 -7.39 -5.02 22.07
C GLY A 569 -6.03 -4.60 22.62
N VAL A 570 -5.03 -4.53 21.74
CA VAL A 570 -3.67 -4.10 22.11
C VAL A 570 -3.65 -2.65 22.60
N LEU A 571 -4.30 -1.72 21.89
CA LEU A 571 -4.37 -0.33 22.32
C LEU A 571 -5.02 -0.18 23.70
N THR A 572 -6.11 -0.92 23.96
CA THR A 572 -6.82 -0.91 25.24
C THR A 572 -5.95 -1.45 26.38
N ALA A 573 -5.16 -2.50 26.12
CA ALA A 573 -4.23 -3.05 27.11
C ALA A 573 -3.09 -2.05 27.43
N MET A 574 -2.55 -1.39 26.40
CA MET A 574 -1.50 -0.39 26.56
C MET A 574 -2.00 0.85 27.33
N SER A 575 -3.23 1.32 27.06
CA SER A 575 -3.79 2.48 27.75
C SER A 575 -3.97 2.23 29.25
N LYS A 576 -4.55 1.09 29.64
CA LYS A 576 -4.69 0.65 31.04
C LYS A 576 -3.36 0.57 31.77
N THR A 577 -2.33 0.03 31.10
CA THR A 577 -0.97 -0.07 31.67
C THR A 577 -0.39 1.31 31.96
N ASN A 578 -0.62 2.28 31.07
CA ASN A 578 -0.15 3.66 31.24
C ASN A 578 -0.89 4.40 32.38
N GLU A 579 -2.18 4.18 32.55
CA GLU A 579 -2.96 4.72 33.67
C GLU A 579 -2.46 4.18 35.03
N GLY A 580 -2.20 2.86 35.11
CA GLY A 580 -1.64 2.23 36.30
C GLY A 580 -0.29 2.84 36.70
N LYS A 581 0.61 3.09 35.73
CA LYS A 581 1.90 3.75 35.95
C LYS A 581 1.74 5.19 36.44
N LYS A 582 0.81 5.98 35.87
CA LYS A 582 0.52 7.35 36.32
C LYS A 582 0.02 7.37 37.77
N ALA A 583 -0.91 6.48 38.13
CA ALA A 583 -1.42 6.37 39.49
C ALA A 583 -0.33 6.01 40.50
N GLN A 584 0.60 5.11 40.15
CA GLN A 584 1.75 4.77 40.98
C GLN A 584 2.73 5.94 41.14
N LYS A 585 3.02 6.69 40.07
CA LYS A 585 3.90 7.87 40.12
C LYS A 585 3.32 8.97 41.01
N HIS A 586 2.02 9.23 40.93
CA HIS A 586 1.33 10.19 41.80
C HIS A 586 1.37 9.78 43.28
N LYS A 587 1.15 8.49 43.59
CA LYS A 587 1.29 7.95 44.96
C LYS A 587 2.72 8.11 45.50
N LYS A 588 3.75 7.84 44.69
CA LYS A 588 5.16 8.01 45.07
C LYS A 588 5.52 9.50 45.29
N ALA A 589 5.03 10.40 44.44
CA ALA A 589 5.25 11.84 44.59
C ALA A 589 4.61 12.38 45.89
N LYS A 590 3.36 11.98 46.18
CA LYS A 590 2.66 12.35 47.42
C LYS A 590 3.39 11.82 48.67
N LYS A 591 3.90 10.57 48.63
CA LYS A 591 4.69 9.99 49.73
C LYS A 591 6.06 10.65 49.93
N LYS A 592 6.69 11.17 48.86
CA LYS A 592 7.96 11.91 48.96
C LYS A 592 7.74 13.32 49.52
N SER A 593 6.68 14.00 49.08
CA SER A 593 6.28 15.30 49.63
C SER A 593 5.93 15.22 51.13
N SER A 594 5.20 14.19 51.56
CA SER A 594 4.87 14.00 52.99
C SER A 594 6.07 13.64 53.87
N ARG A 595 7.19 13.19 53.29
CA ARG A 595 8.40 12.82 54.04
C ARG A 595 9.36 14.00 54.18
N CYS A 596 9.35 14.96 53.26
CA CYS A 596 10.13 16.21 53.38
C CYS A 596 9.49 17.20 54.36
N SER A 597 8.17 17.19 54.56
CA SER A 597 7.51 18.08 55.52
C SER A 597 7.63 17.64 56.99
N ALA A 598 8.25 16.49 57.27
CA ALA A 598 8.36 15.94 58.63
C ALA A 598 9.76 16.09 59.26
N THR A 599 10.72 16.69 58.56
CA THR A 599 12.12 16.80 59.02
C THR A 599 12.57 18.18 59.46
N ASP A 600 11.78 19.24 59.22
CA ASP A 600 12.18 20.61 59.60
C ASP A 600 11.73 21.06 61.00
N ASP A 601 11.00 20.23 61.74
CA ASP A 601 10.45 20.63 63.05
C ASP A 601 11.25 20.10 64.26
N LYS A 602 12.51 19.69 64.07
CA LYS A 602 13.37 19.15 65.15
C LYS A 602 14.75 19.78 65.34
N SER A 603 15.11 20.88 64.67
CA SER A 603 16.43 21.54 64.89
C SER A 603 16.41 22.84 65.73
N ALA A 604 15.23 23.34 66.16
CA ALA A 604 15.13 24.63 66.86
C ALA A 604 15.29 24.58 68.40
N LYS A 605 15.98 23.58 68.99
CA LYS A 605 16.07 23.48 70.47
C LYS A 605 17.43 23.01 70.99
N LYS A 606 18.53 23.70 70.65
CA LYS A 606 19.77 23.64 71.45
C LYS A 606 20.74 24.80 71.12
N HIS A 607 20.60 25.95 71.78
CA HIS A 607 21.73 26.79 72.21
C HIS A 607 21.23 27.99 73.02
N LYS A 608 21.24 27.87 74.35
CA LYS A 608 21.31 29.00 75.28
C LYS A 608 21.82 28.52 76.64
N THR A 609 23.10 28.71 76.92
CA THR A 609 23.69 28.87 78.28
C THR A 609 25.18 29.25 78.18
N GLY A 610 25.56 30.31 78.90
CA GLY A 610 26.94 30.71 79.28
C GLY A 610 27.32 32.12 78.77
N THR A 611 27.25 33.21 79.55
CA THR A 611 28.28 33.79 80.48
C THR A 611 29.62 34.01 79.76
N ASP A 612 30.23 35.19 79.67
CA ASP A 612 30.25 36.39 80.54
C ASP A 612 29.94 37.71 79.81
#